data_AF-A0A2C9L1V2-F1
#
_entry.id   AF-A0A2C9L1V2-F1
#
_cell.length_a   1.000
_cell.length_b   1.000
_cell.length_c   1.000
_cell.angle_alpha   90.00
_cell.angle_beta   90.00
_cell.angle_gamma   90.00
#
_symmetry.space_group_name_H-M   'P 1'
#
loop_
_entity.id
_entity.type
_entity.pdbx_description
1 polymer ?
#
loop_
_entity_poly.entity_id
_entity_poly.type
_entity_poly.pdbx_seq_one_letter_code
_entity_poly.pdbx_strand_id
1 'polypeptide(L)'
;MSLLYVLLLCLPAMTYAVDFKPYNLTATLMFLDIDKDINGIIDRNEIDLSFRHFDTNNNGRISRLEYTAYVTTNEPTLSPVAHALYDVYDVDNDDQLDHHDFDNFFALMDSDGDHRVTHFEFVR
;
A
#
# COMPACT_ATOMS: atom_id res chain seq x y z
N MET A 1 12.60 7.96 14.67
CA MET A 1 12.29 9.30 14.12
C MET A 1 13.00 9.49 12.78
N SER A 2 12.61 8.72 11.76
CA SER A 2 12.80 9.12 10.35
C SER A 2 12.00 8.18 9.46
N LEU A 3 10.86 8.72 9.00
CA LEU A 3 10.06 8.33 7.84
C LEU A 3 9.61 6.86 7.75
N LEU A 4 8.60 6.56 8.55
CA LEU A 4 7.76 5.36 8.51
C LEU A 4 6.54 5.57 7.59
N TYR A 5 6.68 6.46 6.61
CA TYR A 5 5.54 6.89 5.81
C TYR A 5 5.21 5.84 4.76
N VAL A 6 4.25 4.99 5.16
CA VAL A 6 3.01 4.81 4.42
C VAL A 6 3.03 3.64 3.43
N LEU A 7 2.71 2.48 3.98
CA LEU A 7 1.89 1.44 3.34
C LEU A 7 0.41 1.90 3.13
N LEU A 8 0.15 3.21 3.15
CA LEU A 8 -1.14 3.76 3.60
C LEU A 8 -1.68 4.95 2.78
N LEU A 9 -1.13 5.30 1.61
CA LEU A 9 -1.71 6.43 0.85
C LEU A 9 -1.95 6.30 -0.65
N CYS A 10 -1.47 5.33 -1.44
CA CYS A 10 -1.56 5.57 -2.89
C CYS A 10 -2.05 4.48 -3.83
N LEU A 11 -2.28 3.23 -3.41
CA LEU A 11 -2.75 2.24 -4.39
C LEU A 11 -4.11 2.57 -5.05
N PRO A 12 -5.07 3.19 -4.35
CA PRO A 12 -6.34 3.54 -4.98
C PRO A 12 -6.42 5.04 -5.37
N ALA A 13 -5.59 5.90 -4.77
CA ALA A 13 -5.50 7.31 -5.20
C ALA A 13 -4.81 7.45 -6.57
N MET A 14 -3.94 6.50 -6.94
CA MET A 14 -3.27 6.47 -8.24
C MET A 14 -4.20 6.03 -9.39
N THR A 15 -5.28 5.28 -9.11
CA THR A 15 -6.13 4.71 -10.17
C THR A 15 -7.38 5.53 -10.44
N TYR A 16 -7.87 6.30 -9.46
CA TYR A 16 -9.15 7.02 -9.57
C TYR A 16 -9.05 8.51 -9.91
N ALA A 17 -7.86 9.14 -9.93
CA ALA A 17 -7.79 10.56 -10.28
C ALA A 17 -6.46 10.97 -10.92
N VAL A 18 -6.55 11.39 -12.20
CA VAL A 18 -5.97 12.63 -12.74
C VAL A 18 -4.46 12.82 -12.54
N ASP A 19 -3.67 12.60 -13.61
CA ASP A 19 -2.40 13.26 -13.97
C ASP A 19 -1.75 14.12 -12.84
N PHE A 20 -1.32 13.46 -11.76
CA PHE A 20 -0.84 14.13 -10.57
C PHE A 20 0.68 14.24 -10.66
N LYS A 21 1.14 15.25 -11.39
CA LYS A 21 2.48 15.83 -11.22
C LYS A 21 2.34 17.06 -10.31
N PRO A 22 3.04 17.12 -9.16
CA PRO A 22 4.36 16.55 -8.91
C PRO A 22 4.39 15.66 -7.64
N TYR A 23 4.08 14.37 -7.76
CA TYR A 23 4.17 13.43 -6.62
C TYR A 23 5.35 12.44 -6.70
N ASN A 24 6.36 12.73 -7.53
CA ASN A 24 7.54 11.87 -7.70
C ASN A 24 8.23 11.52 -6.38
N LEU A 25 8.38 12.48 -5.44
CA LEU A 25 9.14 12.23 -4.21
C LEU A 25 8.41 11.27 -3.28
N THR A 26 7.11 11.48 -3.06
CA THR A 26 6.31 10.62 -2.18
C THR A 26 6.20 9.21 -2.75
N ALA A 27 5.91 9.07 -4.05
CA ALA A 27 5.87 7.76 -4.70
C ALA A 27 7.24 7.07 -4.69
N THR A 28 8.34 7.81 -4.86
CA THR A 28 9.70 7.26 -4.74
C THR A 28 10.01 6.77 -3.33
N LEU A 29 9.62 7.53 -2.30
CA LEU A 29 9.82 7.12 -0.91
C LEU A 29 9.02 5.86 -0.56
N MET A 30 7.80 5.73 -1.11
CA MET A 30 6.98 4.52 -0.94
C MET A 30 7.60 3.32 -1.67
N PHE A 31 8.05 3.51 -2.90
CA PHE A 31 8.74 2.46 -3.65
C PHE A 31 9.92 1.89 -2.87
N LEU A 32 10.76 2.76 -2.32
CA LEU A 32 11.92 2.39 -1.51
C LEU A 32 11.55 1.75 -0.16
N ASP A 33 10.35 2.01 0.36
CA ASP A 33 9.88 1.35 1.58
C ASP A 33 9.41 -0.08 1.29
N ILE A 34 8.80 -0.32 0.13
CA ILE A 34 8.33 -1.66 -0.25
C ILE A 34 9.49 -2.53 -0.75
N ASP A 35 10.41 -1.98 -1.54
CA ASP A 35 11.63 -2.63 -2.06
C ASP A 35 12.62 -2.92 -0.92
N LYS A 36 12.41 -4.04 -0.21
CA LYS A 36 13.10 -4.39 1.04
C LYS A 36 14.54 -4.81 0.78
N ASP A 37 14.80 -5.44 -0.36
CA ASP A 37 16.14 -5.86 -0.75
C ASP A 37 16.89 -4.80 -1.59
N ILE A 38 16.20 -3.70 -1.93
CA ILE A 38 16.73 -2.53 -2.64
C ILE A 38 17.25 -2.93 -4.03
N ASN A 39 16.54 -3.86 -4.68
CA ASN A 39 16.90 -4.36 -6.01
C ASN A 39 16.28 -3.52 -7.16
N GLY A 40 15.43 -2.54 -6.83
CA GLY A 40 14.76 -1.66 -7.79
C GLY A 40 13.51 -2.26 -8.41
N ILE A 41 12.98 -3.35 -7.86
CA ILE A 41 11.79 -4.08 -8.30
C ILE A 41 10.97 -4.45 -7.07
N ILE A 42 9.68 -4.16 -7.09
CA ILE A 42 8.73 -4.70 -6.10
C ILE A 42 8.19 -6.02 -6.62
N ASP A 43 8.41 -7.11 -5.87
CA ASP A 43 7.89 -8.44 -6.16
C ASP A 43 6.77 -8.88 -5.18
N ARG A 44 6.14 -10.03 -5.49
CA ARG A 44 5.05 -10.58 -4.67
C ARG A 44 5.47 -10.89 -3.23
N ASN A 45 6.73 -11.29 -3.00
CA ASN A 45 7.20 -11.58 -1.65
C ASN A 45 7.25 -10.30 -0.80
N GLU A 46 7.60 -9.17 -1.40
CA GLU A 46 7.67 -7.88 -0.70
C GLU A 46 6.29 -7.34 -0.37
N ILE A 47 5.31 -7.57 -1.25
CA ILE A 47 3.89 -7.34 -0.95
C ILE A 47 3.43 -8.23 0.22
N ASP A 48 3.74 -9.53 0.19
CA ASP A 48 3.39 -10.47 1.27
C ASP A 48 4.08 -10.14 2.60
N LEU A 49 5.30 -9.61 2.57
CA LEU A 49 6.00 -9.12 3.77
C LEU A 49 5.30 -7.89 4.33
N SER A 50 4.87 -6.98 3.46
CA SER A 50 4.13 -5.78 3.84
C SER A 50 2.78 -6.13 4.44
N PHE A 51 2.06 -7.10 3.86
CA PHE A 51 0.80 -7.61 4.38
C PHE A 51 0.93 -8.18 5.80
N ARG A 52 1.91 -9.07 6.00
CA ARG A 52 2.19 -9.69 7.31
C ARG A 52 2.55 -8.69 8.40
N HIS A 53 3.04 -7.51 8.04
CA HIS A 53 3.35 -6.46 9.00
C HIS A 53 2.09 -5.86 9.65
N PHE A 54 0.95 -5.87 8.94
CA PHE A 54 -0.32 -5.37 9.44
C PHE A 54 -1.24 -6.46 10.01
N ASP A 55 -1.16 -7.69 9.49
CA ASP A 55 -1.92 -8.84 9.98
C ASP A 55 -1.34 -9.33 11.32
N THR A 56 -1.64 -8.58 12.39
CA THR A 56 -1.08 -8.83 13.72
C THR A 56 -1.53 -10.16 14.33
N ASN A 57 -2.71 -10.62 13.94
CA ASN A 57 -3.30 -11.86 14.45
C ASN A 57 -2.99 -13.09 13.55
N ASN A 58 -2.36 -12.88 12.38
CA ASN A 58 -2.00 -13.87 11.38
C ASN A 58 -3.20 -14.70 10.86
N ASN A 59 -4.36 -14.07 10.69
CA ASN A 59 -5.55 -14.73 10.14
C ASN A 59 -5.63 -14.64 8.60
N GLY A 60 -4.64 -14.02 7.95
CA GLY A 60 -4.61 -13.80 6.51
C GLY A 60 -5.44 -12.61 6.05
N ARG A 61 -5.84 -11.71 6.97
CA ARG A 61 -6.70 -10.54 6.71
C ARG A 61 -6.34 -9.38 7.65
N ILE A 62 -6.32 -8.16 7.12
CA ILE A 62 -6.13 -6.96 7.93
C ILE A 62 -7.50 -6.37 8.22
N SER A 63 -7.94 -6.51 9.47
CA SER A 63 -9.19 -5.90 9.91
C SER A 63 -9.05 -4.38 10.03
N ARG A 64 -10.19 -3.68 9.92
CA ARG A 64 -10.26 -2.23 10.16
C ARG A 64 -9.66 -1.83 11.50
N LEU A 65 -9.84 -2.65 12.54
CA LEU A 65 -9.28 -2.39 13.87
C LEU A 65 -7.74 -2.45 13.85
N GLU A 66 -7.17 -3.48 13.22
CA GLU A 66 -5.70 -3.63 13.13
C GLU A 66 -5.08 -2.49 12.35
N TYR A 67 -5.70 -2.15 11.22
CA TYR A 67 -5.27 -1.02 10.41
C TYR A 67 -5.36 0.31 11.17
N THR A 68 -6.51 0.64 11.75
CA THR A 68 -6.67 1.90 12.50
C THR A 68 -5.74 1.95 13.71
N ALA A 69 -5.58 0.85 14.46
CA ALA A 69 -4.65 0.79 15.58
C ALA A 69 -3.21 1.05 15.15
N TYR A 70 -2.79 0.47 14.02
CA TYR A 70 -1.47 0.72 13.44
C TYR A 70 -1.30 2.20 13.07
N VAL A 71 -2.26 2.79 12.34
CA VAL A 71 -2.22 4.20 11.92
C VAL A 71 -2.16 5.12 13.12
N THR A 72 -3.06 4.94 14.10
CA THR A 72 -3.11 5.81 15.28
C THR A 72 -1.82 5.73 16.09
N THR A 73 -1.18 4.56 16.15
CA THR A 73 0.07 4.36 16.92
C THR A 73 1.29 4.92 16.21
N ASN A 74 1.41 4.68 14.91
CA ASN A 74 2.62 4.96 14.15
C ASN A 74 2.56 6.30 13.40
N GLU A 75 1.36 6.71 12.98
CA GLU A 75 1.12 7.93 12.19
C GLU A 75 -0.09 8.71 12.74
N PRO A 76 0.00 9.29 13.95
CA PRO A 76 -1.14 9.91 14.64
C PRO A 76 -1.81 11.05 13.84
N THR A 77 -1.05 11.69 12.95
CA THR A 77 -1.52 12.75 12.05
C THR A 77 -2.53 12.24 11.02
N LEU A 78 -2.47 10.95 10.66
CA LEU A 78 -3.36 10.29 9.70
C LEU A 78 -4.54 9.58 10.37
N SER A 79 -4.54 9.47 11.71
CA SER A 79 -5.66 8.87 12.46
C SER A 79 -7.04 9.42 12.07
N PRO A 80 -7.24 10.72 11.76
CA PRO A 80 -8.56 11.23 11.36
C PRO A 80 -9.05 10.71 10.00
N VAL A 81 -8.15 10.30 9.11
CA VAL A 81 -8.47 9.82 7.75
C VAL A 81 -8.30 8.32 7.60
N ALA A 82 -7.87 7.61 8.64
CA ALA A 82 -7.60 6.16 8.61
C ALA A 82 -8.79 5.35 8.09
N HIS A 83 -10.01 5.63 8.55
CA HIS A 83 -11.20 4.91 8.08
C HIS A 83 -11.47 5.12 6.59
N ALA A 84 -11.38 6.37 6.12
CA ALA A 84 -11.56 6.67 4.70
C ALA A 84 -10.48 6.01 3.84
N LEU A 85 -9.24 5.90 4.34
CA LEU A 85 -8.18 5.19 3.64
C LEU A 85 -8.47 3.69 3.57
N TYR A 86 -8.92 3.09 4.68
CA TYR A 86 -9.33 1.68 4.70
C TYR A 86 -10.41 1.37 3.66
N ASP A 87 -11.47 2.19 3.61
CA ASP A 87 -12.58 2.02 2.65
C ASP A 87 -12.11 2.11 1.18
N VAL A 88 -11.02 2.83 0.96
CA VAL A 88 -10.45 3.03 -0.37
C VAL A 88 -9.55 1.84 -0.74
N TYR A 89 -9.01 1.12 0.25
CA TYR A 89 -8.25 -0.11 0.07
C TYR A 89 -9.11 -1.36 -0.10
N ASP A 90 -10.30 -1.36 0.49
CA ASP A 90 -11.27 -2.46 0.43
C ASP A 90 -12.01 -2.42 -0.92
N VAL A 91 -11.46 -3.10 -1.92
CA VAL A 91 -11.91 -2.97 -3.32
C VAL A 91 -13.25 -3.66 -3.52
N ASP A 92 -13.47 -4.78 -2.85
CA ASP A 92 -14.71 -5.56 -2.95
C ASP A 92 -15.76 -5.19 -1.88
N ASN A 93 -15.41 -4.27 -0.97
CA ASN A 93 -16.26 -3.75 0.10
C ASN A 93 -16.74 -4.85 1.06
N ASP A 94 -15.88 -5.81 1.37
CA ASP A 94 -16.18 -6.91 2.29
C ASP A 94 -15.77 -6.62 3.75
N ASP A 95 -15.33 -5.39 4.03
CA ASP A 95 -14.81 -4.90 5.33
C ASP A 95 -13.53 -5.63 5.79
N GLN A 96 -12.80 -6.25 4.86
CA GLN A 96 -11.53 -6.93 5.11
C GLN A 96 -10.53 -6.53 4.03
N LEU A 97 -9.27 -6.31 4.42
CA LEU A 97 -8.19 -6.19 3.45
C LEU A 97 -7.48 -7.53 3.39
N ASP A 98 -7.65 -8.26 2.31
CA ASP A 98 -7.02 -9.57 2.13
C ASP A 98 -6.19 -9.66 0.86
N HIS A 99 -5.67 -10.85 0.57
CA HIS A 99 -4.83 -11.05 -0.61
C HIS A 99 -5.52 -10.64 -1.92
N HIS A 100 -6.85 -10.67 -2.00
CA HIS A 100 -7.59 -10.25 -3.17
C HIS A 100 -7.42 -8.75 -3.45
N ASP A 101 -7.55 -7.90 -2.42
CA ASP A 101 -7.36 -6.46 -2.56
C ASP A 101 -5.93 -6.13 -2.97
N PHE A 102 -4.95 -6.76 -2.30
CA PHE A 102 -3.54 -6.57 -2.60
C PHE A 102 -3.17 -7.05 -4.01
N ASP A 103 -3.76 -8.16 -4.48
CA ASP A 103 -3.56 -8.65 -5.84
C ASP A 103 -4.14 -7.69 -6.87
N ASN A 104 -5.32 -7.12 -6.61
CA ASN A 104 -5.90 -6.08 -7.47
C ASN A 104 -4.96 -4.87 -7.54
N PHE A 105 -4.41 -4.41 -6.43
CA PHE A 105 -3.46 -3.30 -6.44
C PHE A 105 -2.16 -3.62 -7.14
N PHE A 106 -1.62 -4.82 -6.93
CA PHE A 106 -0.42 -5.27 -7.61
C PHE A 106 -0.63 -5.26 -9.12
N ALA A 107 -1.75 -5.79 -9.60
CA ALA A 107 -2.09 -5.78 -11.03
C ALA A 107 -2.33 -4.38 -11.60
N LEU A 108 -2.73 -3.39 -10.78
CA LEU A 108 -2.84 -1.99 -11.21
C LEU A 108 -1.47 -1.33 -11.37
N MET A 109 -0.48 -1.74 -10.58
CA MET A 109 0.89 -1.22 -10.68
C MET A 109 1.71 -1.95 -11.76
N ASP A 110 1.55 -3.27 -11.87
CA ASP A 110 2.21 -4.13 -12.87
C ASP A 110 1.58 -3.90 -14.25
N SER A 111 1.97 -2.80 -14.88
CA SER A 111 1.35 -2.29 -16.11
C SER A 111 1.66 -3.16 -17.34
N ASP A 112 2.79 -3.88 -17.33
CA ASP A 112 3.19 -4.76 -18.43
C ASP A 112 2.92 -6.26 -18.17
N GLY A 113 2.54 -6.62 -16.95
CA GLY A 113 2.11 -7.96 -16.55
C GLY A 113 3.27 -8.94 -16.33
N ASP A 114 4.48 -8.44 -16.12
CA ASP A 114 5.68 -9.27 -15.93
C ASP A 114 5.86 -9.77 -14.48
N HIS A 115 4.87 -9.48 -13.60
CA HIS A 115 4.86 -9.79 -12.18
C HIS A 115 5.94 -9.07 -11.38
N ARG A 116 6.37 -7.91 -11.87
CA ARG A 116 7.33 -7.02 -11.23
C ARG A 116 6.79 -5.60 -11.36
N VAL A 117 6.97 -4.82 -10.30
CA VAL A 117 6.65 -3.40 -10.37
C VAL A 117 7.96 -2.64 -10.29
N THR A 118 8.36 -2.05 -11.41
CA THR A 118 9.51 -1.16 -11.45
C THR A 118 9.15 0.21 -10.87
N HIS A 119 10.17 0.97 -10.47
CA HIS A 119 9.95 2.36 -10.05
C HIS A 119 9.21 3.18 -11.12
N PHE A 120 9.49 2.92 -12.40
CA PHE A 120 8.83 3.61 -13.50
C PHE A 120 7.33 3.31 -13.58
N GLU A 121 6.95 2.06 -13.36
CA GLU A 121 5.54 1.65 -13.33
C GLU A 121 4.83 2.17 -12.07
N PHE A 122 5.52 2.14 -10.94
CA PHE A 122 4.99 2.62 -9.66
C PHE A 122 4.64 4.12 -9.66
N VAL A 123 5.39 4.95 -10.41
CA VAL A 123 5.21 6.42 -10.42
C VAL A 123 4.35 6.94 -11.58
N ARG A 124 3.88 6.07 -12.46
CA ARG A 124 3.24 6.44 -13.74
C ARG A 124 1.72 6.36 -13.66
#